data_AF-A0A2Y9L5U1-F1
#
_entry.id   AF-A0A2Y9L5U1-F1
#
_cell.length_a   1.000
_cell.length_b   1.000
_cell.length_c   1.000
_cell.angle_alpha   90.00
_cell.angle_beta   90.00
_cell.angle_gamma   90.00
#
_symmetry.space_group_name_H-M   'P 1'
#
loop_
_entity.id
_entity.type
_entity.pdbx_description
1 polymer ?
#
loop_
_entity_poly.entity_id
_entity_poly.type
_entity_poly.pdbx_seq_one_letter_code
_entity_poly.pdbx_strand_id
1 'polypeptide(L)'
;METRYNLKSPAVKRLMKEAAELKDPTDHYHAQPLEDNLFEWHFTVRGPPDSDFDGGVYHGRIVLPPEYPMKPPSIILLTANGRFEVGKKICLSISGHHPETWQPSWSIRTALLAIIGFMPTKGEGAIGSLDYTPEERRALAKKSQDFCCEGCGCAMKDVLLPLKSGSDSSQADQEAKELARQISFKAEVNSSGKTIADPDLNHSFSLNDLQDDIPTTFQGATASTSYGAQNTSAASLQQPAQPVVKNTSMSPRQRRAQQQSQRRSSTSPDVIQGQQPRDNHTDHGGSTVLIVILTLALAALIFRRIYLANEYIFDFEL
;
A
#
# COMPACT_ATOMS: atom_id res chain seq x y z
N MET A 1 -12.09 12.04 9.59
CA MET A 1 -11.90 10.77 8.86
C MET A 1 -12.86 9.67 9.33
N GLU A 2 -13.02 9.44 10.64
CA GLU A 2 -13.79 8.32 11.22
C GLU A 2 -15.23 8.16 10.71
N THR A 3 -15.95 9.25 10.46
CA THR A 3 -17.34 9.24 9.96
C THR A 3 -17.50 8.72 8.52
N ARG A 4 -16.42 8.59 7.74
CA ARG A 4 -16.44 8.11 6.34
C ARG A 4 -16.25 6.59 6.22
N TYR A 5 -15.70 5.91 7.23
CA TYR A 5 -15.29 4.51 7.13
C TYR A 5 -16.04 3.58 8.09
N ASN A 6 -16.29 2.35 7.65
CA ASN A 6 -16.90 1.33 8.49
C ASN A 6 -15.91 0.85 9.57
N LEU A 7 -16.00 1.43 10.77
CA LEU A 7 -15.18 1.09 11.94
C LEU A 7 -15.35 -0.38 12.43
N LYS A 8 -16.30 -1.16 11.87
CA LYS A 8 -16.37 -2.61 12.12
C LYS A 8 -15.38 -3.42 11.26
N SER A 9 -14.88 -2.86 10.16
CA SER A 9 -13.89 -3.52 9.29
C SER A 9 -12.55 -3.67 10.02
N PRO A 10 -11.95 -4.89 10.08
CA PRO A 10 -10.63 -5.10 10.66
C PRO A 10 -9.54 -4.25 9.99
N ALA A 11 -9.61 -4.09 8.67
CA ALA A 11 -8.66 -3.26 7.90
C ALA A 11 -8.73 -1.80 8.34
N VAL A 12 -9.94 -1.23 8.45
CA VAL A 12 -10.14 0.16 8.90
C VAL A 12 -9.65 0.33 10.34
N LYS A 13 -9.94 -0.60 11.25
CA LYS A 13 -9.43 -0.55 12.63
C LYS A 13 -7.90 -0.57 12.68
N ARG A 14 -7.27 -1.42 11.87
CA ARG A 14 -5.81 -1.53 11.77
C ARG A 14 -5.20 -0.22 11.26
N LEU A 15 -5.73 0.32 10.16
CA LEU A 15 -5.23 1.54 9.54
C LEU A 15 -5.45 2.79 10.40
N MET A 16 -6.57 2.92 11.10
CA MET A 16 -6.78 4.02 12.06
C MET A 16 -5.80 3.96 13.23
N LYS A 17 -5.46 2.76 13.72
CA LYS A 17 -4.43 2.60 14.76
C LYS A 17 -3.05 3.01 14.26
N GLU A 18 -2.66 2.54 13.07
CA GLU A 18 -1.37 2.90 12.47
C GLU A 18 -1.29 4.40 12.11
N ALA A 19 -2.41 5.03 11.74
CA ALA A 19 -2.45 6.47 11.46
C ALA A 19 -2.29 7.30 12.75
N ALA A 20 -2.74 6.79 13.90
CA ALA A 20 -2.46 7.39 15.19
C ALA A 20 -1.00 7.18 15.64
N GLU A 21 -0.42 6.02 15.32
CA GLU A 21 1.00 5.67 15.61
C GLU A 21 1.99 6.52 14.79
N LEU A 22 1.69 6.75 13.51
CA LEU A 22 2.58 7.42 12.54
C LEU A 22 2.28 8.92 12.34
N LYS A 23 1.34 9.46 13.12
CA LYS A 23 0.81 10.82 12.97
C LYS A 23 1.90 11.89 12.94
N ASP A 24 2.85 11.81 13.88
CA ASP A 24 3.91 12.80 14.04
C ASP A 24 5.17 12.33 13.29
N PRO A 25 5.90 13.23 12.58
CA PRO A 25 7.09 12.85 11.83
C PRO A 25 8.23 12.45 12.77
N THR A 26 9.04 11.49 12.35
CA THR A 26 10.35 11.20 12.97
C THR A 26 11.47 11.87 12.17
N ASP A 27 12.71 11.71 12.62
CA ASP A 27 13.91 12.11 11.91
C ASP A 27 14.28 11.16 10.74
N HIS A 28 13.75 9.93 10.73
CA HIS A 28 14.03 8.90 9.71
C HIS A 28 12.88 8.73 8.71
N TYR A 29 11.63 8.87 9.14
CA TYR A 29 10.44 8.72 8.29
C TYR A 29 9.21 9.45 8.81
N HIS A 30 8.26 9.69 7.91
CA HIS A 30 6.90 10.14 8.20
C HIS A 30 5.95 9.50 7.19
N ALA A 31 4.73 9.16 7.61
CA ALA A 31 3.70 8.67 6.71
C ALA A 31 2.30 8.98 7.23
N GLN A 32 1.40 9.34 6.31
CA GLN A 32 0.00 9.65 6.62
C GLN A 32 -0.94 9.23 5.47
N PRO A 33 -2.19 8.83 5.77
CA PRO A 33 -3.21 8.62 4.75
C PRO A 33 -3.55 9.93 4.03
N LEU A 34 -4.00 9.84 2.78
CA LEU A 34 -4.64 10.97 2.10
C LEU A 34 -5.92 11.37 2.84
N GLU A 35 -6.22 12.67 2.90
CA GLU A 35 -7.36 13.22 3.65
C GLU A 35 -8.70 12.56 3.29
N ASP A 36 -8.85 12.19 2.01
CA ASP A 36 -10.06 11.62 1.45
C ASP A 36 -10.03 10.08 1.35
N ASN A 37 -8.85 9.45 1.39
CA ASN A 37 -8.61 8.02 1.16
C ASN A 37 -7.68 7.37 2.20
N LEU A 38 -8.24 6.66 3.18
CA LEU A 38 -7.51 5.87 4.19
C LEU A 38 -6.65 4.72 3.61
N PHE A 39 -6.89 4.29 2.37
CA PHE A 39 -6.18 3.18 1.73
C PHE A 39 -5.05 3.63 0.78
N GLU A 40 -4.84 4.94 0.62
CA GLU A 40 -3.66 5.49 -0.07
C GLU A 40 -2.96 6.45 0.88
N TRP A 41 -1.66 6.24 1.08
CA TRP A 41 -0.84 7.00 2.02
C TRP A 41 0.33 7.60 1.28
N HIS A 42 0.72 8.80 1.69
CA HIS A 42 2.01 9.37 1.31
C HIS A 42 3.01 9.10 2.43
N PHE A 43 4.27 8.91 2.04
CA PHE A 43 5.37 8.74 2.98
C PHE A 43 6.63 9.45 2.52
N THR A 44 7.48 9.77 3.48
CA THR A 44 8.84 10.27 3.25
C THR A 44 9.79 9.47 4.13
N VAL A 45 10.93 9.03 3.57
CA VAL A 45 12.03 8.39 4.30
C VAL A 45 13.34 9.13 4.05
N ARG A 46 14.21 9.17 5.06
CA ARG A 46 15.60 9.59 4.91
C ARG A 46 16.41 8.46 4.26
N GLY A 47 17.40 8.82 3.46
CA GLY A 47 18.40 7.85 2.99
C GLY A 47 19.23 7.31 4.16
N PRO A 48 19.59 6.02 4.17
CA PRO A 48 20.43 5.46 5.23
C PRO A 48 21.80 6.16 5.30
N PRO A 49 22.34 6.44 6.50
CA PRO A 49 23.69 6.94 6.63
C PRO A 49 24.72 5.91 6.16
N ASP A 50 25.91 6.41 5.82
CA ASP A 50 27.03 5.61 5.28
C ASP A 50 26.68 4.86 3.98
N SER A 51 25.79 5.44 3.16
CA SER A 51 25.35 4.88 1.87
C SER A 51 25.34 5.92 0.76
N ASP A 52 25.19 5.49 -0.49
CA ASP A 52 25.07 6.41 -1.64
C ASP A 52 23.79 7.25 -1.63
N PHE A 53 22.88 6.99 -0.69
CA PHE A 53 21.61 7.67 -0.48
C PHE A 53 21.67 8.66 0.70
N ASP A 54 22.78 8.70 1.43
CA ASP A 54 22.97 9.56 2.60
C ASP A 54 22.78 11.05 2.26
N GLY A 55 22.22 11.80 3.20
CA GLY A 55 21.73 13.16 2.99
C GLY A 55 20.47 13.26 2.11
N GLY A 56 19.96 12.16 1.55
CA GLY A 56 18.75 12.13 0.75
C GLY A 56 17.45 12.08 1.57
N VAL A 57 16.36 12.57 0.97
CA VAL A 57 15.00 12.53 1.52
C VAL A 57 14.05 12.14 0.39
N TYR A 58 13.45 10.95 0.50
CA TYR A 58 12.74 10.29 -0.60
C TYR A 58 11.25 10.18 -0.29
N HIS A 59 10.43 10.78 -1.16
CA HIS A 59 8.99 10.70 -1.10
C HIS A 59 8.44 9.50 -1.87
N GLY A 60 7.32 8.97 -1.41
CA GLY A 60 6.59 7.91 -2.09
C GLY A 60 5.15 7.79 -1.63
N ARG A 61 4.46 6.77 -2.14
CA ARG A 61 3.10 6.40 -1.73
C ARG A 61 2.95 4.91 -1.50
N ILE A 62 2.01 4.56 -0.62
CA ILE A 62 1.63 3.21 -0.26
C ILE A 62 0.15 3.05 -0.61
N VAL A 63 -0.17 2.05 -1.45
CA VAL A 63 -1.54 1.68 -1.81
C VAL A 63 -1.88 0.37 -1.11
N LEU A 64 -2.85 0.43 -0.20
CA LEU A 64 -3.25 -0.67 0.68
C LEU A 64 -4.47 -1.39 0.10
N PRO A 65 -4.45 -2.72 -0.03
CA PRO A 65 -5.62 -3.47 -0.46
C PRO A 65 -6.72 -3.45 0.62
N PRO A 66 -8.01 -3.62 0.25
CA PRO A 66 -9.11 -3.74 1.22
C PRO A 66 -8.92 -4.88 2.24
N GLU A 67 -8.16 -5.92 1.89
CA GLU A 67 -7.81 -7.04 2.75
C GLU A 67 -6.58 -6.81 3.65
N TYR A 68 -5.98 -5.61 3.66
CA TYR A 68 -4.88 -5.28 4.57
C TYR A 68 -5.31 -5.50 6.05
N PRO A 69 -4.48 -6.12 6.91
CA PRO A 69 -3.10 -6.53 6.70
C PRO A 69 -2.93 -7.97 6.18
N MET A 70 -3.99 -8.68 5.79
CA MET A 70 -3.88 -10.05 5.26
C MET A 70 -3.25 -10.10 3.86
N LYS A 71 -3.29 -8.99 3.11
CA LYS A 71 -2.51 -8.80 1.89
C LYS A 71 -1.52 -7.63 2.06
N PRO A 72 -0.32 -7.74 1.47
CA PRO A 72 0.70 -6.67 1.48
C PRO A 72 0.26 -5.40 0.73
N PRO A 73 0.87 -4.24 1.06
CA PRO A 73 0.71 -3.02 0.27
C PRO A 73 1.46 -3.07 -1.08
N SER A 74 1.08 -2.18 -2.00
CA SER A 74 1.95 -1.75 -3.10
C SER A 74 2.70 -0.49 -2.70
N ILE A 75 4.03 -0.44 -2.92
CA ILE A 75 4.90 0.70 -2.59
C ILE A 75 5.40 1.31 -3.89
N ILE A 76 5.39 2.65 -4.00
CA ILE A 76 5.81 3.42 -5.18
C ILE A 76 6.66 4.61 -4.72
N LEU A 77 7.86 4.78 -5.27
CA LEU A 77 8.68 5.98 -5.03
C LEU A 77 8.30 7.08 -6.02
N LEU A 78 8.31 8.33 -5.55
CA LEU A 78 8.01 9.53 -6.33
C LEU A 78 9.25 10.41 -6.54
N THR A 79 10.21 10.38 -5.61
CA THR A 79 11.49 11.09 -5.74
C THR A 79 12.53 10.23 -6.47
N ALA A 80 13.21 10.82 -7.45
CA ALA A 80 14.30 10.15 -8.18
C ALA A 80 15.46 9.80 -7.24
N ASN A 81 15.94 8.55 -7.32
CA ASN A 81 16.86 7.99 -6.34
C ASN A 81 17.92 7.04 -6.93
N GLY A 82 17.80 6.60 -8.20
CA GLY A 82 18.79 5.72 -8.85
C GLY A 82 18.81 4.27 -8.33
N ARG A 83 17.80 3.89 -7.52
CA ARG A 83 17.59 2.54 -6.97
C ARG A 83 16.26 1.95 -7.40
N PHE A 84 15.23 2.77 -7.44
CA PHE A 84 13.86 2.41 -7.79
C PHE A 84 13.34 3.35 -8.86
N GLU A 85 12.67 2.79 -9.87
CA GLU A 85 12.04 3.54 -10.95
C GLU A 85 10.83 4.32 -10.43
N VAL A 86 10.83 5.63 -10.67
CA VAL A 86 9.81 6.56 -10.18
C VAL A 86 8.43 6.25 -10.77
N GLY A 87 7.40 6.30 -9.92
CA GLY A 87 6.01 6.09 -10.31
C GLY A 87 5.62 4.62 -10.53
N LYS A 88 6.57 3.68 -10.52
CA LYS A 88 6.28 2.24 -10.61
C LYS A 88 6.17 1.58 -9.23
N LYS A 89 5.46 0.45 -9.18
CA LYS A 89 5.45 -0.42 -8.00
C LYS A 89 6.81 -1.12 -7.89
N ILE A 90 7.38 -1.11 -6.69
CA ILE A 90 8.68 -1.76 -6.43
C ILE A 90 8.48 -3.20 -5.92
N CYS A 91 9.30 -4.12 -6.41
CA CYS A 91 9.44 -5.45 -5.81
C CYS A 91 10.34 -5.38 -4.56
N LEU A 92 9.74 -5.56 -3.39
CA LEU A 92 10.41 -5.98 -2.15
C LEU A 92 9.68 -7.20 -1.57
N SER A 93 10.34 -7.98 -0.72
CA SER A 93 9.72 -9.09 0.05
C SER A 93 8.69 -8.63 1.09
N ILE A 94 8.57 -7.32 1.32
CA ILE A 94 7.50 -6.66 2.10
C ILE A 94 6.39 -6.05 1.21
N SER A 95 6.44 -6.25 -0.11
CA SER A 95 5.51 -5.67 -1.09
C SER A 95 4.60 -6.71 -1.75
N GLY A 96 3.53 -6.26 -2.41
CA GLY A 96 2.56 -7.11 -3.10
C GLY A 96 3.02 -7.90 -4.33
N HIS A 97 4.32 -7.92 -4.63
CA HIS A 97 4.89 -8.79 -5.66
C HIS A 97 5.22 -10.20 -5.17
N HIS A 98 5.44 -10.37 -3.85
CA HIS A 98 5.67 -11.66 -3.19
C HIS A 98 4.72 -11.82 -1.99
N PRO A 99 3.41 -12.07 -2.23
CA PRO A 99 2.43 -12.21 -1.15
C PRO A 99 2.73 -13.36 -0.18
N GLU A 100 3.53 -14.34 -0.59
CA GLU A 100 4.02 -15.46 0.22
C GLU A 100 5.11 -15.09 1.23
N THR A 101 5.80 -13.96 1.06
CA THR A 101 6.83 -13.48 2.01
C THR A 101 6.28 -12.45 2.99
N TRP A 102 5.11 -11.88 2.69
CA TRP A 102 4.40 -10.92 3.56
C TRP A 102 3.91 -11.55 4.87
N GLN A 103 3.98 -10.80 5.96
CA GLN A 103 3.41 -11.18 7.25
C GLN A 103 2.37 -10.15 7.72
N PRO A 104 1.11 -10.56 8.03
CA PRO A 104 0.07 -9.64 8.53
C PRO A 104 0.39 -8.95 9.87
N SER A 105 1.44 -9.38 10.57
CA SER A 105 1.99 -8.69 11.76
C SER A 105 2.80 -7.44 11.41
N TRP A 106 3.37 -7.34 10.21
CA TRP A 106 4.09 -6.15 9.76
C TRP A 106 3.14 -4.96 9.56
N SER A 107 3.59 -3.76 9.95
CA SER A 107 2.86 -2.50 9.83
C SER A 107 3.46 -1.61 8.73
N ILE A 108 2.82 -0.47 8.47
CA ILE A 108 3.38 0.61 7.64
C ILE A 108 4.73 1.05 8.22
N ARG A 109 4.89 1.17 9.55
CA ARG A 109 6.20 1.43 10.20
C ARG A 109 7.25 0.40 9.76
N THR A 110 6.91 -0.90 9.80
CA THR A 110 7.80 -1.97 9.34
C THR A 110 8.14 -1.84 7.85
N ALA A 111 7.18 -1.47 7.01
CA ALA A 111 7.41 -1.24 5.59
C ALA A 111 8.36 -0.06 5.32
N LEU A 112 8.24 1.05 6.07
CA LEU A 112 9.14 2.21 5.96
C LEU A 112 10.58 1.85 6.37
N LEU A 113 10.76 1.19 7.50
CA LEU A 113 12.07 0.72 7.96
C LEU A 113 12.69 -0.28 6.96
N ALA A 114 11.87 -1.16 6.36
CA ALA A 114 12.34 -2.05 5.31
C ALA A 114 12.78 -1.29 4.05
N ILE A 115 12.03 -0.27 3.59
CA ILE A 115 12.45 0.57 2.44
C ILE A 115 13.81 1.21 2.71
N ILE A 116 14.03 1.74 3.93
CA ILE A 116 15.32 2.31 4.36
C ILE A 116 16.41 1.22 4.28
N GLY A 117 16.23 0.08 4.94
CA GLY A 117 17.23 -1.01 4.95
C GLY A 117 17.49 -1.67 3.59
N PHE A 118 16.51 -1.68 2.67
CA PHE A 118 16.66 -2.22 1.31
C PHE A 118 17.22 -1.23 0.27
N MET A 119 17.33 0.07 0.60
CA MET A 119 17.83 1.07 -0.33
C MET A 119 19.30 0.82 -0.73
N PRO A 120 20.24 0.46 0.18
CA PRO A 120 21.65 0.23 -0.14
C PRO A 120 21.97 -1.16 -0.72
N THR A 121 21.01 -2.08 -0.81
CA THR A 121 21.27 -3.43 -1.34
C THR A 121 21.40 -3.42 -2.88
N LYS A 122 21.63 -4.57 -3.53
CA LYS A 122 21.67 -4.66 -5.01
C LYS A 122 20.29 -4.88 -5.62
N GLY A 123 20.09 -4.43 -6.86
CA GLY A 123 18.77 -4.41 -7.51
C GLY A 123 18.44 -5.77 -8.15
N GLU A 124 19.48 -6.41 -8.67
CA GLU A 124 19.50 -7.79 -9.18
C GLU A 124 18.41 -8.04 -10.24
N GLY A 125 18.04 -6.99 -10.97
CA GLY A 125 17.02 -7.04 -12.03
C GLY A 125 15.58 -7.17 -11.52
N ALA A 126 15.31 -6.94 -10.22
CA ALA A 126 13.97 -6.93 -9.67
C ALA A 126 13.09 -5.86 -10.36
N ILE A 127 11.76 -6.10 -10.41
CA ILE A 127 10.83 -5.19 -11.12
C ILE A 127 10.87 -3.81 -10.45
N GLY A 128 11.14 -2.79 -11.28
CA GLY A 128 11.27 -1.41 -10.84
C GLY A 128 12.60 -1.08 -10.16
N SER A 129 13.60 -1.98 -10.17
CA SER A 129 14.97 -1.69 -9.71
C SER A 129 15.78 -0.93 -10.76
N LEU A 130 16.76 -0.14 -10.30
CA LEU A 130 17.73 0.60 -11.11
C LEU A 130 19.14 0.45 -10.50
N ASP A 131 20.15 0.31 -11.35
CA ASP A 131 21.54 0.10 -10.97
C ASP A 131 22.43 1.29 -11.39
N TYR A 132 22.06 2.51 -10.97
CA TYR A 132 22.85 3.74 -11.15
C TYR A 132 24.15 3.68 -10.34
N THR A 133 25.16 4.45 -10.74
CA THR A 133 26.45 4.47 -10.02
C THR A 133 26.32 5.12 -8.62
N PRO A 134 27.26 4.84 -7.70
CA PRO A 134 27.38 5.54 -6.42
C PRO A 134 27.35 7.07 -6.54
N GLU A 135 28.03 7.62 -7.53
CA GLU A 135 28.15 9.05 -7.77
C GLU A 135 26.81 9.66 -8.23
N GLU A 136 26.12 9.00 -9.15
CA GLU A 136 24.79 9.41 -9.62
C GLU A 136 23.76 9.36 -8.48
N ARG A 137 23.78 8.31 -7.66
CA ARG A 137 22.91 8.16 -6.49
C ARG A 137 23.15 9.27 -5.46
N ARG A 138 24.41 9.62 -5.16
CA ARG A 138 24.76 10.75 -4.27
C ARG A 138 24.33 12.11 -4.86
N ALA A 139 24.38 12.27 -6.19
CA ALA A 139 23.87 13.46 -6.85
C ALA A 139 22.33 13.56 -6.77
N LEU A 140 21.62 12.44 -6.89
CA LEU A 140 20.17 12.36 -6.68
C LEU A 140 19.79 12.57 -5.21
N ALA A 141 20.57 12.05 -4.26
CA ALA A 141 20.38 12.29 -2.82
C ALA A 141 20.38 13.79 -2.50
N LYS A 142 21.34 14.55 -3.02
CA LYS A 142 21.35 16.03 -2.88
C LYS A 142 20.10 16.67 -3.50
N LYS A 143 19.77 16.33 -4.75
CA LYS A 143 18.59 16.87 -5.46
C LYS A 143 17.26 16.51 -4.79
N SER A 144 17.20 15.43 -4.03
CA SER A 144 15.97 14.94 -3.38
C SER A 144 15.44 15.88 -2.30
N GLN A 145 16.29 16.69 -1.66
CA GLN A 145 15.86 17.65 -0.63
C GLN A 145 14.96 18.77 -1.20
N ASP A 146 15.23 19.20 -2.43
CA ASP A 146 14.45 20.23 -3.14
C ASP A 146 13.20 19.67 -3.82
N PHE A 147 12.96 18.36 -3.75
CA PHE A 147 11.77 17.74 -4.32
C PHE A 147 10.50 18.24 -3.65
N CYS A 148 9.53 18.66 -4.45
CA CYS A 148 8.17 19.00 -4.02
C CYS A 148 7.19 18.02 -4.64
N CYS A 149 6.33 17.40 -3.83
CA CYS A 149 5.34 16.46 -4.35
C CYS A 149 4.12 17.19 -4.93
N GLU A 150 3.80 16.96 -6.21
CA GLU A 150 2.60 17.53 -6.86
C GLU A 150 1.29 17.07 -6.20
N GLY A 151 1.27 15.90 -5.55
CA GLY A 151 0.07 15.32 -4.94
C GLY A 151 -0.30 15.88 -3.57
N CYS A 152 0.69 16.17 -2.72
CA CYS A 152 0.46 16.67 -1.35
C CYS A 152 1.09 18.04 -1.06
N GLY A 153 1.81 18.64 -2.02
CA GLY A 153 2.46 19.95 -1.87
C GLY A 153 3.68 20.00 -0.95
N CYS A 154 4.04 18.90 -0.27
CA CYS A 154 5.16 18.87 0.67
C CYS A 154 6.52 19.08 -0.04
N ALA A 155 7.35 19.98 0.52
CA ALA A 155 8.76 20.16 0.14
C ALA A 155 9.66 19.32 1.07
N MET A 156 10.47 18.41 0.52
CA MET A 156 11.08 17.33 1.29
C MET A 156 12.02 17.77 2.41
N LYS A 157 12.77 18.86 2.22
CA LYS A 157 13.65 19.45 3.24
C LYS A 157 12.99 19.72 4.61
N ASP A 158 11.68 19.93 4.65
CA ASP A 158 10.94 20.33 5.87
C ASP A 158 10.04 19.21 6.44
N VAL A 159 9.97 18.02 5.82
CA VAL A 159 9.01 16.96 6.20
C VAL A 159 9.46 16.11 7.38
N LEU A 160 10.77 15.86 7.51
CA LEU A 160 11.34 15.03 8.56
C LEU A 160 11.98 15.90 9.63
N LEU A 161 12.00 15.41 10.88
CA LEU A 161 12.72 16.10 11.94
C LEU A 161 14.23 16.14 11.62
N PRO A 162 14.96 17.17 12.07
CA PRO A 162 16.42 17.18 12.00
C PRO A 162 17.00 15.96 12.73
N LEU A 163 18.06 15.36 12.17
CA LEU A 163 18.81 14.30 12.84
C LEU A 163 19.34 14.84 14.17
N LYS A 164 19.02 14.13 15.26
CA LYS A 164 19.59 14.45 16.58
C LYS A 164 21.06 14.05 16.60
N SER A 165 21.93 14.97 17.00
CA SER A 165 23.33 14.68 17.28
C SER A 165 23.44 13.91 18.61
N GLY A 166 23.22 12.60 18.57
CA GLY A 166 23.20 11.70 19.73
C GLY A 166 22.86 10.26 19.34
N SER A 167 22.95 9.33 20.29
CA SER A 167 22.85 7.86 20.09
C SER A 167 21.64 7.36 19.30
N ASP A 168 20.50 8.04 19.40
CA ASP A 168 19.20 7.49 19.07
C ASP A 168 18.99 7.22 17.58
N SER A 169 19.61 8.00 16.68
CA SER A 169 19.55 7.74 15.24
C SER A 169 20.20 6.42 14.87
N SER A 170 21.38 6.15 15.44
CA SER A 170 22.10 4.88 15.22
C SER A 170 21.27 3.65 15.58
N GLN A 171 20.33 3.75 16.53
CA GLN A 171 19.43 2.66 16.90
C GLN A 171 18.35 2.41 15.84
N ALA A 172 17.74 3.46 15.28
CA ALA A 172 16.73 3.33 14.23
C ALA A 172 17.34 2.81 12.91
N ASP A 173 18.56 3.24 12.58
CA ASP A 173 19.31 2.73 11.43
C ASP A 173 19.73 1.26 11.61
N GLN A 174 20.13 0.87 12.83
CA GLN A 174 20.39 -0.54 13.17
C GLN A 174 19.10 -1.37 13.10
N GLU A 175 17.97 -0.87 13.60
CA GLU A 175 16.65 -1.51 13.48
C GLU A 175 16.29 -1.74 12.00
N ALA A 176 16.46 -0.73 11.14
CA ALA A 176 16.19 -0.83 9.70
C ALA A 176 17.10 -1.86 8.99
N LYS A 177 18.41 -1.83 9.28
CA LYS A 177 19.39 -2.77 8.71
C LYS A 177 19.12 -4.22 9.14
N GLU A 178 18.87 -4.46 10.43
CA GLU A 178 18.58 -5.79 10.96
C GLU A 178 17.21 -6.31 10.49
N LEU A 179 16.20 -5.45 10.43
CA LEU A 179 14.89 -5.80 9.88
C LEU A 179 15.01 -6.23 8.42
N ALA A 180 15.70 -5.47 7.57
CA ALA A 180 15.89 -5.83 6.17
C ALA A 180 16.61 -7.19 6.03
N ARG A 181 17.63 -7.46 6.87
CA ARG A 181 18.32 -8.75 6.93
C ARG A 181 17.36 -9.91 7.28
N GLN A 182 16.51 -9.74 8.29
CA GLN A 182 15.52 -10.74 8.70
C GLN A 182 14.47 -10.99 7.61
N ILE A 183 13.98 -9.94 6.96
CA ILE A 183 13.01 -10.03 5.86
C ILE A 183 13.62 -10.80 4.68
N SER A 184 14.86 -10.49 4.28
CA SER A 184 15.57 -11.20 3.20
C SER A 184 15.71 -12.69 3.50
N PHE A 185 16.26 -13.04 4.67
CA PHE A 185 16.43 -14.43 5.08
C PHE A 185 15.11 -15.21 5.07
N LYS A 186 14.03 -14.61 5.55
CA LYS A 186 12.70 -15.24 5.53
C LYS A 186 12.15 -15.41 4.11
N ALA A 187 12.43 -14.48 3.21
CA ALA A 187 12.04 -14.59 1.81
C ALA A 187 12.77 -15.75 1.10
N GLU A 188 14.07 -15.92 1.36
CA GLU A 188 14.87 -17.05 0.83
C GLU A 188 14.34 -18.41 1.32
N VAL A 189 14.02 -18.54 2.61
CA VAL A 189 13.46 -19.76 3.21
C VAL A 189 12.10 -20.10 2.57
N ASN A 190 11.20 -19.12 2.46
CA ASN A 190 9.88 -19.33 1.84
C ASN A 190 10.00 -19.70 0.36
N SER A 191 10.93 -19.09 -0.38
CA SER A 191 11.14 -19.34 -1.81
C SER A 191 11.77 -20.70 -2.10
N SER A 192 12.64 -21.19 -1.22
CA SER A 192 13.42 -22.41 -1.43
C SER A 192 12.67 -23.70 -1.11
N GLY A 193 11.47 -23.63 -0.50
CA GLY A 193 10.62 -24.79 -0.18
C GLY A 193 11.28 -25.85 0.71
N LYS A 194 12.41 -25.51 1.36
CA LYS A 194 13.27 -26.47 2.04
C LYS A 194 12.85 -26.57 3.50
N THR A 195 12.26 -27.69 3.89
CA THR A 195 12.14 -28.05 5.31
C THR A 195 13.55 -28.18 5.89
N ILE A 196 14.00 -27.15 6.60
CA ILE A 196 15.22 -27.22 7.39
C ILE A 196 14.89 -28.08 8.62
N ALA A 197 15.34 -29.33 8.59
CA ALA A 197 15.68 -30.01 9.84
C ALA A 197 16.85 -29.27 10.49
N ASP A 198 16.82 -29.11 11.81
CA ASP A 198 17.77 -28.32 12.60
C ASP A 198 19.23 -28.49 12.18
N PRO A 199 19.97 -27.37 12.13
CA PRO A 199 21.36 -27.33 12.55
C PRO A 199 21.52 -26.39 13.76
N ASP A 200 22.16 -26.92 14.80
CA ASP A 200 22.46 -26.29 16.09
C ASP A 200 22.62 -24.76 16.10
N LEU A 201 21.74 -24.08 16.84
CA LEU A 201 22.04 -22.79 17.47
C LEU A 201 22.10 -22.95 18.99
N ASN A 202 23.19 -23.60 19.43
CA ASN A 202 23.68 -23.43 20.80
C ASN A 202 24.22 -22.01 20.99
N HIS A 203 23.33 -21.07 21.29
CA HIS A 203 23.70 -19.85 22.00
C HIS A 203 22.73 -19.62 23.15
N SER A 204 23.16 -20.03 24.35
CA SER A 204 22.42 -19.85 25.59
C SER A 204 22.14 -18.37 25.86
N PHE A 205 20.88 -17.98 25.89
CA PHE A 205 20.45 -16.69 26.44
C PHE A 205 20.42 -16.81 27.97
N SER A 206 21.55 -16.52 28.61
CA SER A 206 21.61 -16.37 30.07
C SER A 206 20.95 -15.06 30.47
N LEU A 207 19.66 -15.12 30.86
CA LEU A 207 19.03 -14.08 31.64
C LEU A 207 19.43 -14.27 33.12
N ASN A 208 20.58 -13.74 33.49
CA ASN A 208 20.98 -13.49 34.88
C ASN A 208 21.80 -12.20 34.93
N ASP A 209 21.27 -11.22 35.67
CA ASP A 209 21.94 -10.15 36.42
C ASP A 209 21.19 -8.82 36.33
N LEU A 210 20.06 -8.75 37.05
CA LEU A 210 19.66 -7.54 37.75
C LEU A 210 18.82 -7.90 38.99
N GLN A 211 19.49 -8.51 39.97
CA GLN A 211 18.96 -8.72 41.30
C GLN A 211 19.67 -7.74 42.24
N ASP A 212 18.94 -6.76 42.77
CA ASP A 212 19.07 -6.33 44.17
C ASP A 212 17.92 -5.38 44.58
N ASP A 213 17.63 -5.42 45.88
CA ASP A 213 16.71 -4.57 46.66
C ASP A 213 15.19 -4.58 46.38
N ILE A 214 14.49 -5.47 47.11
CA ILE A 214 13.11 -5.26 47.60
C ILE A 214 13.10 -5.38 49.13
N PRO A 215 12.57 -4.40 49.88
CA PRO A 215 12.13 -4.61 51.26
C PRO A 215 10.65 -5.00 51.34
N THR A 216 10.43 -6.29 51.64
CA THR A 216 9.43 -6.86 52.56
C THR A 216 8.14 -6.08 52.84
N THR A 217 6.98 -6.66 52.48
CA THR A 217 5.92 -7.15 53.42
C THR A 217 4.57 -7.34 52.70
N PHE A 218 4.06 -8.57 52.60
CA PHE A 218 2.77 -8.99 53.21
C PHE A 218 2.54 -10.50 53.05
N GLN A 219 1.95 -11.13 54.07
CA GLN A 219 1.68 -12.57 54.14
C GLN A 219 0.30 -12.91 53.55
N GLY A 220 0.08 -14.15 53.06
CA GLY A 220 -1.30 -14.60 52.83
C GLY A 220 -1.54 -15.91 52.05
N ALA A 221 -1.50 -17.04 52.77
CA ALA A 221 -2.27 -18.27 52.53
C ALA A 221 -1.99 -19.19 51.30
N THR A 222 -1.98 -20.49 51.62
CA THR A 222 -1.77 -21.66 50.76
C THR A 222 -3.07 -22.28 50.26
N ALA A 223 -3.08 -22.88 49.06
CA ALA A 223 -3.82 -24.12 48.78
C ALA A 223 -3.34 -24.79 47.48
N SER A 224 -2.97 -26.07 47.55
CA SER A 224 -2.60 -26.90 46.40
C SER A 224 -3.75 -27.84 46.04
N THR A 225 -4.12 -27.95 44.76
CA THR A 225 -4.74 -29.17 44.23
C THR A 225 -4.41 -29.37 42.76
N SER A 226 -3.84 -30.53 42.42
CA SER A 226 -3.67 -31.02 41.05
C SER A 226 -4.86 -31.91 40.66
N TYR A 227 -5.30 -31.83 39.41
CA TYR A 227 -6.16 -32.86 38.80
C TYR A 227 -5.63 -33.22 37.41
N GLY A 228 -5.35 -34.51 37.23
CA GLY A 228 -5.11 -35.10 35.91
C GLY A 228 -6.41 -35.59 35.29
N ALA A 229 -6.39 -35.76 33.97
CA ALA A 229 -7.48 -36.40 33.22
C ALA A 229 -6.91 -37.49 32.30
N GLN A 230 -7.46 -38.69 32.40
CA GLN A 230 -7.22 -39.82 31.49
C GLN A 230 -8.50 -40.14 30.71
N ASN A 231 -8.33 -40.98 29.69
CA ASN A 231 -9.31 -41.91 29.08
C ASN A 231 -9.94 -41.63 27.69
N THR A 232 -9.33 -42.29 26.70
CA THR A 232 -9.91 -43.33 25.80
C THR A 232 -11.18 -43.07 24.96
N SER A 233 -10.95 -42.96 23.65
CA SER A 233 -11.30 -43.94 22.60
C SER A 233 -12.67 -44.66 22.59
N ALA A 234 -13.48 -44.37 21.55
CA ALA A 234 -14.30 -45.28 20.73
C ALA A 234 -15.10 -44.45 19.70
N ALA A 235 -15.65 -44.90 18.58
CA ALA A 235 -15.43 -45.99 17.63
C ALA A 235 -16.50 -45.78 16.51
N SER A 236 -16.21 -46.27 15.31
CA SER A 236 -16.79 -45.88 14.02
C SER A 236 -18.09 -46.56 13.53
N LEU A 237 -18.81 -45.86 12.62
CA LEU A 237 -19.51 -46.32 11.38
C LEU A 237 -20.97 -46.86 11.35
N GLN A 238 -21.69 -46.31 10.35
CA GLN A 238 -22.69 -46.91 9.42
C GLN A 238 -24.22 -46.81 9.61
N GLN A 239 -24.87 -46.67 8.44
CA GLN A 239 -26.29 -46.48 8.06
C GLN A 239 -26.86 -47.82 7.51
N PRO A 240 -28.18 -48.04 7.20
CA PRO A 240 -29.02 -47.15 6.35
C PRO A 240 -30.58 -47.19 6.52
N ALA A 241 -31.27 -46.53 5.58
CA ALA A 241 -32.68 -46.68 5.10
C ALA A 241 -33.69 -45.54 5.37
N GLN A 242 -34.57 -45.33 4.39
CA GLN A 242 -35.61 -44.27 4.20
C GLN A 242 -36.95 -44.95 3.73
N PRO A 243 -38.08 -44.29 3.32
CA PRO A 243 -38.40 -42.84 3.12
C PRO A 243 -39.82 -42.34 3.55
N VAL A 244 -40.02 -41.01 3.74
CA VAL A 244 -41.33 -40.33 3.51
C VAL A 244 -41.20 -38.86 3.00
N VAL A 245 -41.37 -38.68 1.68
CA VAL A 245 -42.21 -37.70 0.93
C VAL A 245 -42.35 -36.20 1.35
N LYS A 246 -41.76 -35.32 0.51
CA LYS A 246 -42.18 -33.97 -0.01
C LYS A 246 -42.49 -32.76 0.92
N ASN A 247 -41.75 -31.67 0.70
CA ASN A 247 -42.22 -30.52 -0.13
C ASN A 247 -41.07 -29.55 -0.44
N THR A 248 -40.92 -29.13 -1.71
CA THR A 248 -39.81 -28.30 -2.17
C THR A 248 -40.30 -26.99 -2.79
N SER A 249 -39.82 -25.84 -2.32
CA SER A 249 -40.11 -24.53 -2.89
C SER A 249 -39.17 -24.20 -4.06
N MET A 250 -39.74 -23.69 -5.17
CA MET A 250 -39.00 -23.34 -6.39
C MET A 250 -38.31 -21.98 -6.31
N SER A 251 -37.24 -21.80 -7.10
CA SER A 251 -36.31 -20.67 -7.00
C SER A 251 -36.67 -19.46 -7.92
N PRO A 252 -36.06 -18.27 -7.71
CA PRO A 252 -36.47 -17.01 -8.37
C PRO A 252 -36.35 -16.94 -9.90
N ARG A 253 -35.78 -17.95 -10.58
CA ARG A 253 -35.48 -17.90 -12.02
C ARG A 253 -36.69 -18.09 -12.95
N GLN A 254 -37.87 -18.46 -12.44
CA GLN A 254 -39.08 -18.69 -13.26
C GLN A 254 -40.05 -17.49 -13.38
N ARG A 255 -39.86 -16.39 -12.62
CA ARG A 255 -40.78 -15.23 -12.68
C ARG A 255 -40.65 -14.33 -13.92
N ARG A 256 -39.58 -14.46 -14.73
CA ARG A 256 -39.27 -13.48 -15.80
C ARG A 256 -39.87 -13.82 -17.18
N ALA A 257 -40.53 -14.95 -17.33
CA ALA A 257 -41.02 -15.45 -18.63
C ALA A 257 -42.51 -15.17 -18.93
N GLN A 258 -43.23 -14.46 -18.05
CA GLN A 258 -44.71 -14.35 -18.12
C GLN A 258 -45.26 -12.94 -18.34
N GLN A 259 -44.42 -11.93 -18.62
CA GLN A 259 -44.83 -10.52 -18.81
C GLN A 259 -44.66 -9.97 -20.24
N GLN A 260 -44.28 -10.79 -21.23
CA GLN A 260 -43.92 -10.31 -22.58
C GLN A 260 -44.92 -10.68 -23.69
N SER A 261 -46.14 -11.12 -23.35
CA SER A 261 -47.17 -11.57 -24.30
C SER A 261 -48.45 -10.72 -24.34
N GLN A 262 -48.51 -9.57 -23.64
CA GLN A 262 -49.67 -8.66 -23.66
C GLN A 262 -49.27 -7.20 -23.88
N ARG A 263 -49.03 -6.82 -25.15
CA ARG A 263 -49.23 -5.46 -25.72
C ARG A 263 -48.82 -5.38 -27.20
N ARG A 264 -49.65 -5.94 -28.10
CA ARG A 264 -49.67 -5.61 -29.54
C ARG A 264 -51.04 -5.93 -30.16
N SER A 265 -51.90 -4.93 -30.32
CA SER A 265 -52.84 -4.77 -31.47
C SER A 265 -53.90 -3.67 -31.24
N SER A 266 -53.84 -2.60 -32.02
CA SER A 266 -54.98 -1.84 -32.58
C SER A 266 -54.44 -0.71 -33.46
N THR A 267 -55.14 -0.39 -34.56
CA THR A 267 -54.56 0.36 -35.69
C THR A 267 -55.59 1.30 -36.34
N SER A 268 -55.14 2.51 -36.73
CA SER A 268 -55.72 3.41 -37.78
C SER A 268 -57.09 4.10 -37.52
N PRO A 269 -57.48 5.15 -38.31
CA PRO A 269 -56.81 5.81 -39.46
C PRO A 269 -56.68 7.36 -39.42
N ASP A 270 -56.10 7.88 -40.50
CA ASP A 270 -55.64 9.23 -40.89
C ASP A 270 -56.60 10.43 -40.90
N VAL A 271 -56.02 11.65 -40.84
CA VAL A 271 -56.41 12.86 -41.63
C VAL A 271 -55.15 13.67 -42.01
N ILE A 272 -55.08 14.19 -43.25
CA ILE A 272 -53.95 14.97 -43.81
C ILE A 272 -54.29 16.47 -43.95
N GLN A 273 -53.49 17.35 -43.33
CA GLN A 273 -53.22 18.78 -43.68
C GLN A 273 -52.16 19.37 -42.71
N GLY A 274 -51.38 20.42 -43.02
CA GLY A 274 -51.16 21.09 -44.32
C GLY A 274 -50.29 22.37 -44.22
N GLN A 275 -49.21 22.44 -45.02
CA GLN A 275 -48.34 23.61 -45.36
C GLN A 275 -47.52 24.39 -44.30
N GLN A 276 -46.34 24.81 -44.81
CA GLN A 276 -45.38 25.86 -44.39
C GLN A 276 -44.33 25.61 -43.27
N PRO A 277 -43.03 25.88 -43.56
CA PRO A 277 -41.97 25.93 -42.56
C PRO A 277 -41.97 27.28 -41.84
N ARG A 278 -41.53 27.28 -40.58
CA ARG A 278 -41.33 28.50 -39.78
C ARG A 278 -39.85 28.60 -39.43
N ASP A 279 -39.20 29.69 -39.83
CA ASP A 279 -37.78 29.92 -39.56
C ASP A 279 -37.53 29.98 -38.05
N ASN A 280 -36.83 28.98 -37.52
CA ASN A 280 -36.19 29.05 -36.21
C ASN A 280 -34.70 29.30 -36.42
N HIS A 281 -34.31 30.57 -36.35
CA HIS A 281 -32.91 30.98 -36.37
C HIS A 281 -32.24 30.48 -35.08
N THR A 282 -31.53 29.36 -35.14
CA THR A 282 -30.69 28.88 -34.05
C THR A 282 -29.35 29.61 -34.06
N ASP A 283 -28.90 30.08 -32.89
CA ASP A 283 -27.63 30.77 -32.68
C ASP A 283 -26.41 29.86 -32.91
N HIS A 284 -26.02 29.68 -34.16
CA HIS A 284 -24.83 28.90 -34.51
C HIS A 284 -23.53 29.66 -34.24
N GLY A 285 -23.55 30.99 -34.12
CA GLY A 285 -22.36 31.83 -33.90
C GLY A 285 -21.66 31.57 -32.55
N GLY A 286 -22.42 31.39 -31.47
CA GLY A 286 -21.82 31.10 -30.15
C GLY A 286 -21.14 29.73 -30.08
N SER A 287 -21.74 28.73 -30.74
CA SER A 287 -21.21 27.36 -30.77
C SER A 287 -19.92 27.27 -31.60
N THR A 288 -19.88 27.88 -32.78
CA THR A 288 -18.67 27.88 -33.62
C THR A 288 -17.50 28.61 -32.95
N VAL A 289 -17.76 29.75 -32.29
CA VAL A 289 -16.73 30.49 -31.55
C VAL A 289 -16.19 29.67 -30.37
N LEU A 290 -17.05 29.00 -29.59
CA LEU A 290 -16.61 28.10 -28.52
C LEU A 290 -15.76 26.94 -29.03
N ILE A 291 -16.16 26.30 -30.14
CA ILE A 291 -15.38 25.21 -30.75
C ILE A 291 -14.01 25.70 -31.20
N VAL A 292 -13.92 26.87 -31.87
CA VAL A 292 -12.63 27.44 -32.30
C VAL A 292 -11.73 27.81 -31.11
N ILE A 293 -12.28 28.40 -30.04
CA ILE A 293 -11.51 28.70 -28.82
C ILE A 293 -10.98 27.42 -28.17
N LEU A 294 -11.81 26.37 -28.06
CA LEU A 294 -11.41 25.10 -27.48
C LEU A 294 -10.36 24.37 -28.32
N THR A 295 -10.45 24.38 -29.65
CA THR A 295 -9.44 23.77 -30.52
C THR A 295 -8.11 24.52 -30.46
N LEU A 296 -8.13 25.86 -30.42
CA LEU A 296 -6.92 26.67 -30.25
C LEU A 296 -6.27 26.45 -28.87
N ALA A 297 -7.07 26.37 -27.80
CA ALA A 297 -6.57 26.08 -26.46
C ALA A 297 -5.94 24.67 -26.39
N LEU A 298 -6.58 23.66 -26.97
CA LEU A 298 -6.05 22.30 -27.02
C LEU A 298 -4.75 22.23 -27.84
N ALA A 299 -4.70 22.92 -28.99
CA ALA A 299 -3.50 23.01 -29.81
C ALA A 299 -2.34 23.71 -29.08
N ALA A 300 -2.61 24.79 -28.33
CA ALA A 300 -1.62 25.48 -27.51
C ALA A 300 -1.08 24.60 -26.37
N LEU A 301 -1.94 23.78 -25.73
CA LEU A 301 -1.52 22.82 -24.71
C LEU A 301 -0.66 21.68 -25.29
N ILE A 302 -1.04 21.15 -26.47
CA ILE A 302 -0.25 20.15 -27.19
C ILE A 302 1.11 20.74 -27.60
N PHE A 303 1.12 21.96 -28.17
CA PHE A 303 2.36 22.64 -28.58
C PHE A 303 3.26 22.92 -27.38
N ARG A 304 2.71 23.43 -26.26
CA ARG A 304 3.47 23.62 -25.00
C ARG A 304 4.06 22.30 -24.50
N ARG A 305 3.32 21.19 -24.56
CA ARG A 305 3.81 19.86 -24.16
C ARG A 305 4.94 19.37 -25.07
N ILE A 306 4.82 19.56 -26.38
CA ILE A 306 5.87 19.19 -27.36
C ILE A 306 7.11 20.08 -27.18
N TYR A 307 6.94 21.38 -26.98
CA TYR A 307 8.05 22.31 -26.77
C TYR A 307 8.84 21.98 -25.50
N LEU A 308 8.15 21.77 -24.37
CA LEU A 308 8.78 21.34 -23.12
C LEU A 308 9.43 19.94 -23.21
N ALA A 309 8.93 19.06 -24.08
CA ALA A 309 9.57 17.77 -24.36
C ALA A 309 10.81 17.91 -25.27
N ASN A 310 10.84 18.91 -26.15
CA ASN A 310 11.97 19.14 -27.06
C ASN A 310 13.12 19.93 -26.43
N GLU A 311 12.88 20.83 -25.46
CA GLU A 311 13.98 21.43 -24.69
C GLU A 311 14.75 20.35 -23.90
N TYR A 312 14.06 19.29 -23.45
CA TYR A 312 14.69 18.11 -22.85
C TYR A 312 15.59 17.27 -23.79
N ILE A 313 15.56 17.55 -25.11
CA ILE A 313 16.32 16.81 -26.14
C ILE A 313 17.54 17.61 -26.63
N PHE A 314 17.58 18.93 -26.44
CA PHE A 314 18.67 19.79 -26.94
C PHE A 314 19.83 20.04 -25.97
N ASP A 315 19.69 19.70 -24.68
CA ASP A 315 20.77 19.82 -23.69
C ASP A 315 21.78 18.64 -23.68
N PHE A 316 21.79 17.82 -24.73
CA PHE A 316 22.76 16.73 -24.94
C PHE A 316 23.56 16.92 -26.24
N GLU A 317 24.40 17.97 -26.30
CA GLU A 317 25.73 17.98 -26.95
C GLU A 317 26.32 19.41 -26.97
N LEU A 318 27.11 19.77 -25.94
CA LEU A 318 28.33 20.61 -26.01
C LEU A 318 28.98 20.80 -24.63
#